data_AF-I4HE65-F1
#
_entry.id   AF-I4HE65-F1
#
_cell.length_a   1.000
_cell.length_b   1.000
_cell.length_c   1.000
_cell.angle_alpha   90.00
_cell.angle_beta   90.00
_cell.angle_gamma   90.00
#
_symmetry.space_group_name_H-M   'P 1'
#
loop_
_entity.id
_entity.type
_entity.pdbx_description
1 polymer ?
#
loop_
_entity_poly.entity_id
_entity_poly.type
_entity_poly.pdbx_seq_one_letter_code
_entity_poly.pdbx_strand_id
1 'polypeptide(L)' 'MMQRIHALKQLYEIDDSQWLGETVSLLRNHQFQQLDLEHLIEELEDLGKEKKNAVASLLEQVIRHLLIITAILD' A
#
# COMPACT_ATOMS: atom_id res chain seq x y z
N MET A 1 -2.74 11.47 -12.55
CA MET A 1 -2.87 10.37 -11.58
C MET A 1 -2.25 9.07 -12.10
N MET A 2 -2.67 8.54 -13.26
CA MET A 2 -2.12 7.30 -13.84
C MET A 2 -0.58 7.28 -14.02
N GLN A 3 0.02 8.43 -14.28
CA GLN A 3 1.47 8.60 -14.42
C GLN A 3 2.24 8.37 -13.10
N ARG A 4 1.66 8.76 -11.95
CA ARG A 4 2.33 8.63 -10.66
C ARG A 4 2.36 7.18 -10.17
N ILE A 5 1.26 6.44 -10.38
CA ILE A 5 1.21 5.01 -10.07
C ILE A 5 2.23 4.25 -10.93
N HIS A 6 2.36 4.57 -12.23
CA HIS A 6 3.37 3.94 -13.09
C HIS A 6 4.80 4.24 -12.65
N ALA A 7 5.08 5.47 -12.24
CA ALA A 7 6.40 5.82 -11.69
C ALA A 7 6.69 5.06 -10.39
N LEU A 8 5.69 4.89 -9.52
CA LEU A 8 5.82 4.09 -8.30
C LEU A 8 6.10 2.62 -8.64
N LYS A 9 5.38 2.04 -9.60
CA LYS A 9 5.63 0.67 -10.08
C LYS A 9 7.05 0.49 -10.59
N GLN A 10 7.56 1.45 -11.37
CA GLN A 10 8.95 1.40 -11.83
C GLN A 10 9.94 1.54 -10.68
N LEU A 11 9.61 2.36 -9.67
CA LEU A 11 10.46 2.54 -8.51
C LEU A 11 10.58 1.26 -7.68
N TYR A 12 9.50 0.50 -7.54
CA TYR A 12 9.53 -0.82 -6.88
C TYR A 12 10.56 -1.76 -7.52
N GLU A 13 10.59 -1.84 -8.85
CA GLU A 13 11.51 -2.71 -9.60
C GLU A 13 12.99 -2.28 -9.51
N ILE A 14 13.25 -1.00 -9.24
CA ILE A 14 14.59 -0.41 -9.30
C ILE A 14 15.18 -0.18 -7.90
N ASP A 15 14.35 0.24 -6.96
CA ASP A 15 14.69 0.57 -5.57
C ASP A 15 13.45 0.41 -4.66
N ASP A 16 13.24 -0.82 -4.21
CA ASP A 16 12.18 -1.25 -3.30
C ASP A 16 12.20 -0.48 -1.97
N SER A 17 13.38 -0.14 -1.45
CA SER A 17 13.54 0.63 -0.22
C SER A 17 13.00 2.06 -0.38
N GLN A 18 13.33 2.72 -1.49
CA GLN A 18 12.82 4.06 -1.79
C GLN A 18 11.31 4.01 -2.08
N TRP A 19 10.85 3.00 -2.80
CA TRP A 19 9.42 2.77 -3.03
C TRP A 19 8.65 2.63 -1.72
N LEU A 20 9.16 1.87 -0.74
CA LEU A 20 8.50 1.69 0.55
C LEU A 20 8.36 3.02 1.29
N GLY A 21 9.41 3.85 1.26
CA GLY A 21 9.38 5.20 1.84
C GLY A 21 8.32 6.10 1.20
N GLU A 22 8.22 6.11 -0.12
CA GLU A 22 7.20 6.85 -0.88
C GLU A 22 5.78 6.34 -0.55
N THR A 23 5.59 5.01 -0.56
CA THR A 23 4.33 4.35 -0.24
C THR A 23 3.86 4.68 1.18
N VAL A 24 4.76 4.65 2.17
CA VAL A 24 4.46 5.07 3.55
C VAL A 24 4.10 6.55 3.63
N SER A 25 4.78 7.41 2.88
CA SER A 25 4.46 8.84 2.82
C SER A 25 3.06 9.09 2.25
N LEU A 26 2.69 8.39 1.18
CA LEU A 26 1.36 8.47 0.57
C LEU A 26 0.27 7.99 1.54
N LEU A 27 0.52 6.89 2.28
CA LEU A 27 -0.38 6.40 3.32
C LEU A 27 -0.58 7.41 4.44
N ARG A 28 0.50 8.00 4.96
CA ARG A 28 0.44 9.04 6.01
C ARG A 28 -0.33 10.29 5.60
N ASN A 29 -0.29 10.62 4.30
CA ASN A 29 -0.98 11.77 3.75
C ASN A 29 -2.39 11.43 3.21
N HIS A 30 -2.88 10.21 3.42
CA HIS A 30 -4.20 9.73 2.98
C HIS A 30 -4.38 9.82 1.44
N GLN A 31 -3.28 9.74 0.68
CA GLN A 31 -3.26 9.89 -0.77
C GLN A 31 -3.48 8.55 -1.49
N PHE A 32 -4.52 7.81 -1.11
CA PHE A 32 -4.72 6.41 -1.54
C PHE A 32 -4.85 6.23 -3.05
N GLN A 33 -5.37 7.23 -3.78
CA GLN A 33 -5.53 7.19 -5.23
C GLN A 33 -4.20 7.19 -6.01
N GLN A 34 -3.08 7.39 -5.32
CA GLN A 34 -1.74 7.41 -5.91
C GLN A 34 -0.91 6.19 -5.52
N LEU A 35 -1.48 5.29 -4.72
CA LEU A 35 -0.80 4.09 -4.28
C LEU A 35 -0.70 3.08 -5.42
N ASP A 36 0.43 2.39 -5.40
CA ASP A 36 0.63 1.16 -6.14
C ASP A 36 0.15 -0.03 -5.29
N LEU A 37 -1.15 -0.28 -5.37
CA LEU A 37 -1.80 -1.28 -4.53
C LEU A 37 -1.34 -2.72 -4.84
N GLU A 38 -0.88 -2.98 -6.06
CA GLU A 38 -0.48 -4.32 -6.50
C GLU A 38 0.78 -4.77 -5.75
N HIS A 39 1.87 -3.99 -5.86
CA HIS A 39 3.11 -4.28 -5.14
C HIS A 39 2.96 -4.11 -3.61
N LEU A 40 2.08 -3.21 -3.14
CA LEU A 40 1.78 -3.11 -1.71
C LEU A 40 1.11 -4.39 -1.16
N ILE A 41 0.22 -5.02 -1.92
CA ILE A 41 -0.39 -6.30 -1.52
C ILE A 41 0.68 -7.40 -1.54
N GLU A 42 1.50 -7.47 -2.57
CA GLU A 42 2.59 -8.45 -2.69
C GLU A 42 3.56 -8.39 -1.50
N GLU A 43 4.06 -7.20 -1.16
CA GLU A 43 4.97 -6.98 -0.03
C GLU A 43 4.33 -7.38 1.31
N LEU A 44 3.05 -7.09 1.48
CA LEU A 44 2.33 -7.52 2.65
C LEU A 44 2.20 -9.06 2.68
N GLU A 45 1.82 -9.70 1.58
CA GLU A 45 1.74 -11.16 1.51
C GLU A 45 3.08 -11.85 1.81
N ASP A 46 4.19 -11.28 1.34
CA ASP A 46 5.53 -11.80 1.57
C ASP A 46 6.00 -11.61 3.01
N LEU A 47 5.76 -10.43 3.60
CA LEU A 47 5.90 -10.21 5.05
C LEU A 47 5.02 -11.21 5.84
N GLY A 48 3.87 -11.58 5.30
CA GLY A 48 2.92 -12.52 5.89
C GLY A 48 3.42 -13.96 5.82
N LYS A 49 4.10 -14.35 4.75
CA LYS A 49 4.75 -15.66 4.68
C LYS A 49 5.83 -15.80 5.75
N GLU A 50 6.57 -14.74 6.05
CA GLU A 50 7.61 -14.71 7.09
C GLU A 50 7.07 -14.50 8.51
N LYS A 51 5.95 -13.77 8.69
CA LYS A 51 5.33 -13.43 9.98
C LYS A 51 3.79 -13.47 9.95
N LYS A 52 3.23 -14.64 9.59
CA LYS A 52 1.79 -14.91 9.30
C LYS A 52 0.74 -14.13 10.10
N ASN A 53 0.96 -13.87 11.38
CA ASN A 53 -0.03 -13.23 12.23
C ASN A 53 0.04 -11.69 12.24
N ALA A 54 1.20 -11.09 11.97
CA ALA A 54 1.39 -9.64 12.05
C ALA A 54 0.83 -8.92 10.81
N VAL A 55 1.03 -9.51 9.64
CA VAL A 55 0.54 -8.97 8.37
C VAL A 55 -0.96 -9.05 8.26
N ALA A 56 -1.59 -10.16 8.64
CA ALA A 56 -3.04 -10.30 8.55
C ALA A 56 -3.76 -9.16 9.30
N SER A 57 -3.23 -8.76 10.47
CA SER A 57 -3.76 -7.65 11.25
C SER A 57 -3.54 -6.28 10.60
N LEU A 58 -2.38 -6.06 9.96
CA LEU A 58 -2.09 -4.82 9.24
C LEU A 58 -2.94 -4.70 7.97
N LEU A 59 -3.07 -5.79 7.20
CA LEU A 59 -3.90 -5.89 6.01
C LEU A 59 -5.37 -5.63 6.36
N GLU A 60 -5.86 -6.24 7.44
CA GLU A 60 -7.20 -6.00 7.94
C GLU A 60 -7.40 -4.52 8.32
N GLN A 61 -6.43 -3.89 8.98
CA GLN A 61 -6.51 -2.46 9.30
C GLN A 61 -6.54 -1.58 8.06
N VAL A 62 -5.68 -1.86 7.07
CA VAL A 62 -5.65 -1.11 5.80
C VAL A 62 -6.96 -1.27 5.06
N ILE A 63 -7.45 -2.51 4.88
CA ILE A 63 -8.74 -2.79 4.23
C ILE A 63 -9.89 -2.12 5.01
N ARG A 64 -9.89 -2.18 6.34
CA ARG A 64 -10.88 -1.50 7.17
C ARG A 64 -10.85 0.01 6.96
N HIS A 65 -9.67 0.63 6.89
CA HIS A 65 -9.53 2.06 6.63
C HIS A 65 -10.03 2.42 5.23
N LEU A 66 -9.70 1.60 4.23
CA LEU A 66 -10.17 1.79 2.86
C LEU A 66 -11.70 1.64 2.76
N LEU A 67 -12.30 0.64 3.40
CA LEU A 67 -13.75 0.40 3.39
C LEU A 67 -14.54 1.43 4.21
N ILE A 68 -14.02 1.86 5.35
CA ILE A 68 -14.66 2.89 6.19
C ILE A 68 -14.67 4.24 5.46
N ILE A 69 -13.60 4.61 4.76
CA ILE A 69 -13.58 5.84 3.96
C ILE A 69 -14.62 5.78 2.84
N THR A 70 -14.81 4.62 2.20
CA THR A 70 -15.85 4.44 1.17
C THR A 70 -17.27 4.53 1.75
N ALA A 71 -17.51 4.01 2.96
CA ALA A 71 -18.84 4.00 3.58
C ALA A 71 -19.24 5.32 4.29
N ILE A 72 -18.29 6.22 4.56
CA ILE A 72 -18.56 7.53 5.19
C ILE A 72 -18.79 8.63 4.14
N LEU A 73 -18.51 8.35 2.86
CA LEU A 73 -18.67 9.27 1.74
C LEU A 73 -20.00 9.11 0.97
N ASP A 74 -20.89 8.22 1.43
CA ASP A 74 -22.27 8.04 0.92
C ASP A 74 -23.32 8.82 1.76
#